data_AF-A0AAV2M8Q3-F1
#
_entry.id   AF-A0AAV2M8Q3-F1
#
_cell.length_a   1.000
_cell.length_b   1.000
_cell.length_c   1.000
_cell.angle_alpha   90.00
_cell.angle_beta   90.00
_cell.angle_gamma   90.00
#
_symmetry.space_group_name_H-M   'P 1'
#
loop_
_entity.id
_entity.type
_entity.pdbx_description
1 polymer ?
#
loop_
_entity_poly.entity_id
_entity_poly.type
_entity_poly.pdbx_seq_one_letter_code
_entity_poly.pdbx_strand_id
1 'polypeptide(L)'
;MNLVGTWLTDRMDLQLHVYQLKILIRIVKKKYRDFRLQGVLDSTLNSKMYDTVRNRLTLEEATASVREGGMQGISMKDSDEED
;
A
#
# COMPACT_ATOMS: atom_id res chain seq x y z
N MET A 1 -8.03 -2.72 7.53
CA MET A 1 -6.58 -2.86 7.30
C MET A 1 -5.92 -3.98 8.09
N ASN A 2 -6.51 -4.45 9.20
CA ASN A 2 -5.87 -5.43 10.11
C ASN A 2 -5.34 -6.70 9.44
N LEU A 3 -6.11 -7.35 8.55
CA LEU A 3 -5.64 -8.58 7.89
C LEU A 3 -4.34 -8.37 7.08
N VAL A 4 -4.30 -7.31 6.26
CA VAL A 4 -3.10 -6.97 5.46
C VAL A 4 -1.94 -6.58 6.38
N GLY A 5 -2.24 -5.82 7.44
CA GLY A 5 -1.27 -5.45 8.46
C GLY A 5 -0.63 -6.66 9.12
N THR A 6 -1.43 -7.55 9.70
CA THR A 6 -0.95 -8.79 10.33
C THR A 6 -0.15 -9.64 9.35
N TRP A 7 -0.63 -9.84 8.13
CA TRP A 7 0.08 -10.63 7.12
C TRP A 7 1.46 -10.05 6.77
N LEU A 8 1.60 -8.72 6.73
CA LEU A 8 2.88 -8.06 6.51
C LEU A 8 3.78 -8.10 7.75
N THR A 9 3.20 -8.00 8.95
CA THR A 9 3.94 -8.11 10.22
C THR A 9 4.55 -9.50 10.39
N ASP A 10 3.80 -10.57 10.09
CA ASP A 10 4.28 -11.96 10.17
C ASP A 10 5.45 -12.25 9.20
N ARG A 11 5.71 -11.34 8.25
CA ARG A 11 6.74 -11.46 7.21
C ARG A 11 7.61 -10.21 7.16
N MET A 12 7.87 -9.59 8.31
CA MET A 12 8.66 -8.36 8.37
C MET A 12 10.06 -8.54 7.78
N ASP A 13 10.67 -9.69 8.01
CA ASP A 13 12.04 -10.01 7.59
C ASP A 13 12.13 -10.57 6.16
N LEU A 14 11.00 -10.72 5.46
CA LEU A 14 10.95 -11.22 4.09
C LEU A 14 10.69 -10.08 3.11
N GLN A 15 11.48 -10.03 2.04
CA GLN A 15 11.18 -9.16 0.90
C GLN A 15 9.92 -9.67 0.18
N LEU A 16 9.01 -8.76 -0.19
CA LEU A 16 7.85 -9.13 -0.98
C LEU A 16 8.25 -9.46 -2.42
N HIS A 17 7.62 -10.48 -2.98
CA HIS A 17 7.70 -10.70 -4.42
C HIS A 17 7.04 -9.51 -5.15
N VAL A 18 7.60 -9.06 -6.28
CA VAL A 18 7.08 -7.89 -7.02
C VAL A 18 5.59 -8.01 -7.35
N TYR A 19 5.11 -9.19 -7.75
CA TYR A 19 3.67 -9.42 -7.95
C TYR A 19 2.84 -9.26 -6.67
N GLN A 20 3.32 -9.73 -5.51
CA GLN A 20 2.62 -9.54 -4.23
C GLN A 20 2.52 -8.06 -3.90
N LEU A 21 3.64 -7.34 -4.00
CA LEU A 21 3.69 -5.89 -3.78
C LEU A 21 2.68 -5.15 -4.67
N LYS A 22 2.68 -5.44 -5.97
CA LYS A 22 1.74 -4.85 -6.95
C LYS A 22 0.27 -5.09 -6.58
N ILE A 23 -0.07 -6.31 -6.15
CA ILE A 23 -1.45 -6.65 -5.75
C ILE A 23 -1.83 -5.98 -4.43
N LEU A 24 -0.92 -5.95 -3.46
CA LEU A 24 -1.16 -5.30 -2.17
C LEU A 24 -1.38 -3.80 -2.34
N ILE A 25 -0.57 -3.10 -3.13
CA ILE A 25 -0.78 -1.67 -3.44
C ILE A 25 -2.17 -1.44 -4.03
N ARG A 26 -2.59 -2.25 -5.02
CA ARG A 26 -3.94 -2.15 -5.61
C ARG A 26 -5.04 -2.35 -4.57
N ILE A 27 -4.93 -3.37 -3.71
CA ILE A 27 -5.92 -3.65 -2.67
C ILE A 27 -6.00 -2.49 -1.68
N VAL A 28 -4.85 -1.99 -1.19
CA VAL A 28 -4.81 -0.91 -0.19
C VAL A 28 -5.38 0.38 -0.76
N LYS A 29 -4.95 0.80 -1.96
CA LYS A 29 -5.49 2.00 -2.63
C LYS A 29 -6.99 1.87 -2.92
N LYS A 30 -7.43 0.73 -3.43
CA LYS A 30 -8.86 0.50 -3.70
C LYS A 30 -9.69 0.55 -2.42
N LYS A 31 -9.26 -0.15 -1.36
CA LYS A 31 -9.99 -0.15 -0.08
C LYS A 31 -10.07 1.24 0.52
N TYR A 32 -8.98 2.00 0.54
CA TYR A 32 -8.97 3.36 1.05
C TYR A 32 -9.94 4.26 0.25
N ARG A 33 -9.87 4.22 -1.08
CA ARG A 33 -10.76 4.99 -1.98
C ARG A 33 -12.23 4.59 -1.82
N ASP A 34 -12.55 3.29 -1.77
CA ASP A 34 -13.92 2.80 -1.63
C ASP A 34 -14.54 3.31 -0.31
N PHE A 35 -13.79 3.34 0.79
CA PHE A 35 -14.30 3.89 2.05
C PHE A 35 -14.43 5.42 2.05
N ARG A 36 -13.51 6.15 1.41
CA ARG A 36 -13.67 7.61 1.22
C ARG A 36 -14.93 7.93 0.44
N LEU A 37 -15.20 7.19 -0.64
CA LEU A 37 -16.40 7.33 -1.45
C LEU A 37 -17.68 7.02 -0.67
N GLN A 38 -17.60 6.19 0.36
CA GLN A 38 -18.71 5.91 1.29
C GLN A 38 -18.87 6.98 2.40
N GLY A 39 -18.02 8.02 2.41
CA GLY A 39 -18.08 9.11 3.38
C GLY A 39 -17.35 8.81 4.70
N VAL A 40 -16.50 7.77 4.76
CA VAL A 40 -15.66 7.54 5.94
C VAL A 40 -14.60 8.63 6.03
N LEU A 41 -14.50 9.28 7.19
CA LEU A 41 -13.57 10.38 7.43
C LEU A 41 -12.10 9.94 7.32
N ASP A 42 -11.26 10.81 6.79
CA ASP A 42 -9.82 10.58 6.66
C ASP A 42 -9.16 10.30 8.02
N SER A 43 -9.64 10.90 9.12
CA SER A 43 -9.18 10.60 10.48
C SER A 43 -9.42 9.15 10.93
N THR A 44 -10.46 8.51 10.39
CA THR A 44 -10.77 7.10 10.64
C THR A 44 -10.00 6.18 9.70
N LEU A 45 -9.77 6.62 8.46
CA LEU A 45 -9.04 5.85 7.45
C LEU A 45 -7.54 5.84 7.69
N ASN A 46 -6.96 6.97 8.10
CA ASN A 46 -5.57 7.16 8.50
C ASN A 46 -5.30 6.58 9.90
N SER A 47 -5.72 5.33 10.07
CA SER A 47 -5.42 4.55 11.26
C SER A 47 -3.92 4.21 11.32
N LYS A 48 -3.39 4.06 12.53
CA LYS A 48 -1.99 3.62 12.75
C LYS A 48 -1.63 2.35 11.94
N MET A 49 -2.58 1.44 11.78
CA MET A 49 -2.39 0.22 10.99
C MET A 49 -2.30 0.52 9.49
N TYR A 50 -3.13 1.42 8.98
CA TYR A 50 -3.03 1.88 7.59
C TYR A 50 -1.67 2.51 7.32
N ASP A 51 -1.21 3.42 8.17
CA ASP A 51 0.09 4.09 8.02
C ASP A 51 1.25 3.10 8.04
N THR A 52 1.20 2.11 8.93
CA THR A 52 2.19 1.04 9.01
C THR A 52 2.26 0.26 7.69
N VAL A 53 1.10 -0.13 7.14
CA VAL A 53 1.04 -0.84 5.86
C VAL A 53 1.50 0.04 4.71
N ARG A 54 1.04 1.30 4.64
CA ARG A 54 1.42 2.27 3.60
C ARG A 54 2.94 2.46 3.58
N ASN A 55 3.55 2.70 4.74
CA ASN A 55 4.99 2.90 4.84
C ASN A 55 5.79 1.67 4.39
N ARG A 56 5.35 0.46 4.78
CA ARG A 56 5.98 -0.79 4.32
C ARG A 56 5.90 -0.92 2.79
N LEU A 57 4.73 -0.68 2.20
CA LEU A 57 4.55 -0.81 0.75
C LEU A 57 5.34 0.25 -0.03
N THR A 58 5.44 1.49 0.48
CA THR A 58 6.27 2.55 -0.12
C THR A 58 7.76 2.19 -0.14
N LEU A 59 8.27 1.61 0.96
CA LEU A 59 9.68 1.19 1.03
C LEU A 59 9.98 0.01 0.09
N GLU A 60 9.08 -0.96 0.04
CA GLU A 60 9.16 -2.10 -0.87
C GLU A 60 9.08 -1.66 -2.34
N GLU A 61 8.21 -0.69 -2.67
CA GLU A 61 8.13 -0.05 -3.99
C GLU A 61 9.43 0.63 -4.38
N ALA A 62 10.03 1.43 -3.48
CA ALA A 62 11.31 2.06 -3.75
C ALA A 62 12.40 1.02 -4.05
N THR A 63 12.41 -0.07 -3.29
CA THR A 63 13.34 -1.20 -3.48
C THR A 63 13.10 -1.99 -4.77
N ALA A 64 11.83 -2.14 -5.18
CA ALA A 64 11.48 -2.84 -6.40
C ALA A 64 11.71 -1.98 -7.67
N SER A 65 11.59 -0.65 -7.55
CA SER A 65 11.75 0.29 -8.66
C SER A 65 13.18 0.36 -9.19
N VAL A 66 14.17 0.01 -8.36
CA VAL A 66 15.58 -0.07 -8.77
C VAL A 66 15.97 -1.41 -9.41
N ARG A 67 15.07 -2.41 -9.41
CA ARG A 67 15.31 -3.74 -9.97
C ARG A 67 14.72 -3.88 -11.37
N GLU A 68 15.36 -4.70 -12.21
CA GLU A 68 14.88 -5.01 -13.56
C GLU A 68 13.48 -5.66 -13.50
N GLY A 69 12.52 -5.18 -14.30
CA GLY A 69 11.13 -5.68 -14.30
C GLY A 69 10.15 -5.00 -13.33
N GLY A 70 10.49 -3.80 -12.82
CA GLY A 70 9.83 -3.03 -11.76
C GLY A 70 8.31 -2.80 -11.78
N MET A 71 7.87 -1.59 -11.43
CA MET A 71 6.51 -1.35 -10.91
C MET A 71 5.39 -1.25 -11.97
N GLN A 72 5.71 -1.20 -13.27
CA GLN A 72 4.74 -1.18 -14.37
C GLN A 72 3.57 -0.18 -14.16
N GLY A 73 3.89 1.03 -13.68
CA GLY A 73 2.89 2.09 -13.46
C GLY A 73 2.03 1.94 -12.20
N ILE A 74 2.30 0.94 -11.34
CA ILE A 74 1.64 0.82 -10.03
C ILE A 74 2.46 1.59 -9.02
N SER A 75 1.85 2.56 -8.35
CA SER A 75 2.50 3.30 -7.28
C SER A 75 1.59 3.44 -6.06
N MET A 76 2.20 3.40 -4.88
CA MET A 76 1.56 3.73 -3.61
C MET A 76 1.34 5.24 -3.45
N LYS A 77 1.95 6.08 -4.29
CA LYS A 77 1.65 7.52 -4.34
C LYS A 77 0.18 7.73 -4.72
N ASP A 78 -0.48 8.68 -4.08
CA ASP A 78 -1.84 9.05 -4.44
C ASP A 78 -1.82 9.75 -5.81
N SER A 79 -2.59 9.18 -6.72
CA SER A 79 -2.69 9.64 -8.11
C SER A 79 -3.68 10.80 -8.26
N ASP A 80 -4.38 11.14 -7.16
CA ASP A 80 -5.39 12.19 -7.11
C ASP A 80 -4.84 13.47 -6.44
N GLU A 81 -3.56 13.48 -6.05
CA GLU A 81 -2.81 14.68 -5.62
C GLU A 81 -2.13 15.30 -6.84
N GLU A 82 -2.92 15.81 -7.78
CA GLU A 82 -2.48 16.82 -8.75
C GLU A 82 -3.09 18.16 -8.29
N ASP A 83 -2.28 18.97 -7.62
CA ASP A 83 -2.46 20.43 -7.54
C ASP A 83 -1.92 21.09 -8.82
#